data_AF-A0A357D168-F1
#
_entry.id   AF-A0A357D168-F1
#
_cell.length_a   1.000
_cell.length_b   1.000
_cell.length_c   1.000
_cell.angle_alpha   90.00
_cell.angle_beta   90.00
_cell.angle_gamma   90.00
#
_symmetry.space_group_name_H-M   'P 1'
#
loop_
_entity.id
_entity.type
_entity.pdbx_description
1 polymer ?
#
loop_
_entity_poly.entity_id
_entity_poly.type
_entity_poly.pdbx_seq_one_letter_code
_entity_poly.pdbx_strand_id
1 'polypeptide(L)'
;MRFVQSTNLKPGMVLAKNIYGIHGELLLAMGSELTEKFIEKLLDSECDGAYIADDSVEDSGVKGIISTKLKENTVRAVRSFFIGIEKNNTFEARNSLSSMKNLLEDIIDEIST
;
A
#
# COMPACT_ATOMS: atom_id res chain seq x y z
N MET A 1 8.01 -1.98 -16.60
CA MET A 1 8.49 -2.44 -15.27
C MET A 1 9.26 -3.74 -15.46
N ARG A 2 10.32 -3.95 -14.69
CA ARG A 2 11.13 -5.18 -14.72
C ARG A 2 11.39 -5.70 -13.32
N PHE A 3 11.44 -7.02 -13.16
CA PHE A 3 11.87 -7.63 -11.91
C PHE A 3 13.40 -7.57 -11.82
N VAL A 4 13.92 -7.03 -10.72
CA VAL A 4 15.34 -6.95 -10.43
C VAL A 4 15.59 -7.73 -9.15
N GLN A 5 16.46 -8.72 -9.22
CA GLN A 5 16.89 -9.49 -8.05
C GLN A 5 17.52 -8.57 -7.01
N SER A 6 17.36 -8.89 -5.73
CA SER A 6 17.85 -8.06 -4.61
C SER A 6 19.34 -7.73 -4.70
N THR A 7 20.15 -8.65 -5.22
CA THR A 7 21.59 -8.50 -5.48
C THR A 7 21.95 -7.47 -6.57
N ASN A 8 21.00 -7.16 -7.46
CA ASN A 8 21.18 -6.26 -8.60
C ASN A 8 20.46 -4.91 -8.40
N LEU A 9 19.84 -4.69 -7.24
CA LEU A 9 19.25 -3.41 -6.89
C LEU A 9 20.34 -2.35 -6.71
N LYS A 10 20.07 -1.13 -7.19
CA LYS A 10 21.00 -0.01 -7.07
C LYS A 10 20.29 1.22 -6.52
N PRO A 11 21.00 2.07 -5.76
CA PRO A 11 20.48 3.36 -5.37
C PRO A 11 20.02 4.17 -6.58
N GLY A 12 18.92 4.91 -6.45
CA GLY A 12 18.33 5.69 -7.54
C GLY A 12 17.27 4.94 -8.36
N MET A 13 17.15 3.61 -8.19
CA MET A 13 16.07 2.85 -8.84
C MET A 13 14.71 3.16 -8.19
N VAL A 14 13.66 3.34 -8.99
CA VAL A 14 12.31 3.61 -8.49
C VAL A 14 11.46 2.35 -8.44
N LEU A 15 10.80 2.10 -7.31
CA LEU A 15 9.90 0.96 -7.15
C LEU A 15 8.66 1.08 -8.04
N ALA A 16 8.38 0.03 -8.82
CA ALA A 16 7.17 -0.12 -9.62
C ALA A 16 6.05 -0.91 -8.92
N LYS A 17 6.29 -1.43 -7.71
CA LYS A 17 5.26 -2.02 -6.83
C LYS A 17 5.57 -1.77 -5.36
N ASN A 18 4.54 -1.78 -4.53
CA ASN A 18 4.69 -1.76 -3.08
C ASN A 18 5.41 -3.01 -2.60
N ILE A 19 6.26 -2.85 -1.60
CA ILE A 19 6.87 -3.97 -0.87
C ILE A 19 6.18 -4.06 0.48
N TYR A 20 5.67 -5.25 0.77
CA TYR A 20 4.99 -5.57 2.02
C TYR A 20 5.86 -6.50 2.86
N GLY A 21 5.85 -6.29 4.17
CA GLY A 21 6.49 -7.20 5.12
C GLY A 21 5.64 -8.44 5.37
N ILE A 22 6.19 -9.36 6.14
CA ILE A 22 5.57 -10.67 6.45
C ILE A 22 4.23 -10.53 7.20
N HIS A 23 3.97 -9.40 7.86
CA HIS A 23 2.72 -9.13 8.57
C HIS A 23 1.77 -8.21 7.77
N GLY A 24 2.06 -7.96 6.49
CA GLY A 24 1.25 -7.14 5.61
C GLY A 24 1.41 -5.63 5.79
N GLU A 25 2.40 -5.20 6.58
CA GLU A 25 2.79 -3.80 6.69
C GLU A 25 3.47 -3.30 5.40
N LEU A 26 3.19 -2.06 5.01
CA LEU A 26 3.85 -1.44 3.86
C LEU A 26 5.28 -1.04 4.26
N LEU A 27 6.29 -1.75 3.74
CA LEU A 27 7.71 -1.46 4.00
C LEU A 27 8.22 -0.34 3.10
N LEU A 28 7.92 -0.43 1.81
CA LEU A 28 8.29 0.57 0.82
C LEU A 28 7.12 0.80 -0.14
N ALA A 29 6.75 2.06 -0.31
CA ALA A 29 5.72 2.43 -1.26
C ALA A 29 6.28 2.41 -2.69
N MET A 30 5.47 1.99 -3.64
CA MET A 30 5.73 2.20 -5.06
C MET A 30 5.97 3.71 -5.32
N GLY A 31 6.86 4.03 -6.25
CA GLY A 31 7.34 5.38 -6.50
C GLY A 31 8.47 5.82 -5.56
N SER A 32 8.78 5.04 -4.52
CA SER A 32 9.95 5.33 -3.68
C SER A 32 11.24 5.06 -4.46
N GLU A 33 12.16 6.00 -4.39
CA GLU A 33 13.54 5.82 -4.82
C GLU A 33 14.28 4.93 -3.80
N LEU A 34 14.92 3.88 -4.30
CA LEU A 34 15.75 3.01 -3.50
C LEU A 34 17.00 3.76 -3.05
N THR A 35 17.20 3.83 -1.74
CA THR A 35 18.44 4.31 -1.12
C THR A 35 19.29 3.11 -0.71
N GLU A 36 20.59 3.30 -0.47
CA GLU A 36 21.47 2.23 0.04
C GLU A 36 20.87 1.55 1.27
N LYS A 37 20.35 2.32 2.23
CA LYS A 37 19.69 1.79 3.45
C LYS A 37 18.45 0.95 3.16
N PHE A 38 17.70 1.26 2.12
CA PHE A 38 16.53 0.45 1.75
C PHE A 38 16.93 -0.86 1.10
N ILE A 39 17.99 -0.84 0.28
CA ILE A 39 18.52 -2.04 -0.36
C ILE A 39 19.09 -3.00 0.68
N GLU A 40 19.86 -2.49 1.65
CA GLU A 40 20.35 -3.28 2.79
C GLU A 40 19.20 -3.96 3.54
N LYS A 41 18.15 -3.22 3.89
CA LYS A 41 16.98 -3.79 4.59
C LYS A 41 16.24 -4.85 3.78
N LEU A 42 16.16 -4.71 2.46
CA LEU A 42 15.52 -5.68 1.58
C LEU A 42 16.33 -6.97 1.46
N LEU A 43 17.66 -6.86 1.47
CA LEU A 43 18.57 -8.00 1.49
C LEU A 43 18.49 -8.75 2.83
N ASP A 44 18.38 -8.03 3.93
CA ASP A 44 18.22 -8.61 5.28
C ASP A 44 16.87 -9.31 5.47
N SER A 45 15.82 -8.89 4.74
CA SER A 45 14.47 -9.43 4.88
C SER A 45 14.18 -10.65 4.00
N GLU A 46 15.20 -11.33 3.48
CA GLU A 46 15.09 -12.47 2.54
C GLU A 46 14.21 -12.15 1.31
N CYS A 47 14.21 -10.89 0.85
CA CYS A 47 13.42 -10.51 -0.31
C CYS A 47 14.15 -10.92 -1.60
N ASP A 48 13.51 -11.73 -2.46
CA ASP A 48 14.10 -12.21 -3.71
C ASP A 48 14.45 -11.07 -4.69
N GLY A 49 13.75 -9.94 -4.60
CA GLY A 49 13.94 -8.79 -5.45
C GLY A 49 12.77 -7.82 -5.44
N ALA A 50 12.85 -6.81 -6.30
CA ALA A 50 11.82 -5.79 -6.42
C ALA A 50 11.48 -5.51 -7.88
N TYR A 51 10.23 -5.09 -8.12
CA TYR A 51 9.83 -4.56 -9.41
C TYR A 51 10.29 -3.11 -9.51
N ILE A 52 11.11 -2.81 -10.52
CA ILE A 52 11.67 -1.49 -10.79
C ILE A 52 11.00 -0.88 -12.02
N ALA A 53 10.73 0.43 -11.96
CA ALA A 53 10.21 1.20 -13.08
C ALA A 53 11.27 1.28 -14.20
N ASP A 54 10.84 1.25 -15.46
CA ASP A 54 11.77 1.52 -16.57
C ASP A 54 11.96 3.04 -16.69
N ASP A 55 13.10 3.48 -17.23
CA ASP A 55 13.49 4.89 -17.45
C ASP A 55 12.53 5.69 -18.36
N SER A 56 11.39 5.10 -18.75
CA SER A 56 10.27 5.85 -19.30
C SER A 56 9.72 6.76 -18.21
N VAL A 57 10.21 8.00 -18.21
CA VAL A 57 9.67 9.15 -17.50
C VAL A 57 8.22 9.34 -17.93
N GLU A 58 7.32 8.62 -17.30
CA GLU A 58 5.95 9.05 -17.14
C GLU A 58 5.67 9.13 -15.65
N ASP A 59 5.73 10.38 -15.18
CA ASP A 59 5.08 10.91 -14.00
C ASP A 59 3.61 10.46 -13.95
N SER A 60 3.41 9.21 -13.56
CA SER A 60 2.11 8.60 -13.35
C SER A 60 2.24 7.78 -12.08
N GLY A 61 2.25 8.52 -10.96
CA GLY A 61 2.18 7.95 -9.63
C GLY A 61 1.13 6.84 -9.60
N VAL A 62 1.61 5.61 -9.40
CA VAL A 62 0.92 4.44 -8.85
C VAL A 62 -0.60 4.62 -8.77
N LYS A 63 -1.27 4.56 -9.91
CA LYS A 63 -2.72 4.50 -9.90
C LYS A 63 -3.06 3.04 -9.59
N GLY A 64 -3.15 2.72 -8.29
CA GLY A 64 -3.86 1.52 -7.88
C GLY A 64 -5.26 1.55 -8.50
N ILE A 65 -5.86 0.38 -8.74
CA ILE A 65 -7.24 0.27 -9.25
C ILE A 65 -8.20 1.10 -8.39
N ILE A 66 -7.87 1.22 -7.10
CA ILE A 66 -8.51 2.13 -6.16
C ILE A 66 -7.56 3.26 -5.72
N SER A 67 -8.12 4.45 -5.51
CA SER A 67 -7.39 5.63 -5.09
C SER A 67 -6.78 5.45 -3.69
N THR A 68 -5.58 6.02 -3.48
CA THR A 68 -4.87 5.97 -2.19
C THR A 68 -5.72 6.49 -1.04
N LYS A 69 -6.46 7.58 -1.27
CA LYS A 69 -7.37 8.17 -0.29
C LYS A 69 -8.49 7.22 0.11
N LEU A 70 -9.09 6.52 -0.87
CA LEU A 70 -10.15 5.55 -0.62
C LEU A 70 -9.63 4.34 0.18
N LYS A 71 -8.43 3.86 -0.18
CA LYS A 71 -7.73 2.81 0.57
C LYS A 71 -7.47 3.21 2.03
N GLU A 72 -6.87 4.38 2.26
CA GLU A 72 -6.56 4.88 3.60
C GLU A 72 -7.81 5.07 4.46
N ASN A 73 -8.87 5.65 3.89
CA ASN A 73 -10.13 5.86 4.59
C ASN A 73 -10.79 4.53 4.96
N THR A 74 -10.73 3.52 4.09
CA THR A 74 -11.30 2.19 4.33
C THR A 74 -10.57 1.50 5.48
N VAL A 75 -9.24 1.50 5.47
CA VAL A 75 -8.43 0.94 6.56
C VAL A 75 -8.74 1.63 7.89
N ARG A 76 -8.89 2.95 7.88
CA ARG A 76 -9.26 3.71 9.10
C ARG A 76 -10.63 3.30 9.62
N ALA A 77 -11.64 3.20 8.74
CA ALA A 77 -13.00 2.82 9.13
C ALA A 77 -13.05 1.42 9.75
N VAL A 78 -12.33 0.45 9.17
CA VAL A 78 -12.22 -0.91 9.71
C VAL A 78 -11.59 -0.90 11.11
N ARG A 79 -10.48 -0.17 11.30
CA ARG A 79 -9.84 -0.05 12.62
C ARG A 79 -10.78 0.58 13.66
N SER A 80 -11.44 1.68 13.31
CA SER A 80 -12.40 2.35 14.20
C SER A 80 -13.56 1.45 14.60
N PHE A 81 -14.02 0.57 13.70
CA PHE A 81 -15.07 -0.40 14.02
C PHE A 81 -14.65 -1.38 15.12
N PHE A 82 -13.49 -2.02 14.97
CA PHE A 82 -12.99 -2.96 15.97
C PHE A 82 -12.66 -2.28 17.31
N ILE A 83 -12.10 -1.07 17.29
CA ILE A 83 -11.86 -0.27 18.50
C ILE A 83 -13.19 0.06 19.20
N GLY A 84 -14.23 0.43 18.43
CA GLY A 84 -15.56 0.71 18.96
C GLY A 84 -16.17 -0.51 19.64
N ILE A 85 -16.02 -1.70 19.06
CA ILE A 85 -16.48 -2.95 19.69
C ILE A 85 -15.69 -3.27 20.96
N GLU A 86 -14.36 -3.18 20.94
CA GLU A 86 -13.52 -3.46 22.12
C GLU A 86 -13.87 -2.57 23.30
N LYS A 87 -14.16 -1.28 23.04
CA LYS A 87 -14.56 -0.30 24.06
C LYS A 87 -16.04 -0.38 24.44
N ASN A 88 -16.79 -1.33 23.89
CA ASN A 88 -18.24 -1.44 24.02
C ASN A 88 -18.99 -0.15 23.61
N ASN A 89 -18.37 0.66 22.75
CA ASN A 89 -18.89 1.89 22.20
C ASN A 89 -19.70 1.60 20.93
N THR A 90 -20.94 1.15 21.15
CA THR A 90 -21.86 0.75 20.08
C THR A 90 -22.20 1.87 19.09
N PHE A 91 -22.11 3.13 19.50
CA PHE A 91 -22.30 4.29 18.62
C PHE A 91 -21.14 4.45 17.63
N GLU A 92 -19.90 4.39 18.13
CA GLU A 92 -18.70 4.47 17.29
C GLU A 92 -18.61 3.28 16.32
N ALA A 93 -18.92 2.08 16.79
CA ALA A 93 -19.00 0.88 15.95
C ALA A 93 -20.06 1.02 14.85
N ARG A 94 -21.25 1.56 15.15
CA ARG A 94 -22.29 1.78 14.14
C ARG A 94 -21.89 2.83 13.10
N ASN A 95 -21.32 3.96 13.52
CA ASN A 95 -20.90 5.01 12.60
C ASN A 95 -19.74 4.57 11.69
N SER A 96 -18.79 3.82 12.23
CA SER A 96 -17.69 3.26 11.45
C SER A 96 -18.16 2.18 10.49
N LEU A 97 -19.13 1.35 10.85
CA LEU A 97 -19.77 0.40 9.94
C LEU A 97 -20.50 1.10 8.78
N SER A 98 -21.27 2.15 9.05
CA SER A 98 -21.90 2.95 8.00
C SER A 98 -20.88 3.61 7.08
N SER A 99 -19.79 4.13 7.64
CA SER A 99 -18.69 4.72 6.87
C SER A 99 -18.01 3.68 5.98
N MET A 100 -17.81 2.46 6.50
CA MET A 100 -17.22 1.34 5.76
C MET A 100 -18.11 0.90 4.59
N LYS A 101 -19.43 0.87 4.79
CA LYS A 101 -20.39 0.58 3.71
C LYS A 101 -20.22 1.57 2.56
N ASN A 102 -20.20 2.86 2.83
CA ASN A 102 -20.06 3.88 1.78
C ASN A 102 -18.72 3.76 1.04
N LEU A 103 -17.62 3.53 1.77
CA LEU A 103 -16.30 3.36 1.15
C LEU A 103 -16.21 2.09 0.30
N LEU A 104 -16.95 1.03 0.64
CA LEU A 104 -17.02 -0.17 -0.19
C LEU A 104 -17.81 0.07 -1.48
N GLU A 105 -18.88 0.86 -1.45
CA GLU A 105 -19.59 1.29 -2.68
C GLU A 105 -18.64 2.10 -3.58
N ASP A 106 -17.90 3.06 -3.02
CA ASP A 106 -16.90 3.85 -3.77
C ASP A 106 -15.83 2.94 -4.41
N ILE A 107 -15.43 1.86 -3.72
CA ILE A 107 -14.46 0.88 -4.24
C ILE A 107 -15.07 0.09 -5.40
N ILE A 108 -16.33 -0.32 -5.29
CA ILE A 108 -17.04 -1.06 -6.35
C ILE A 108 -17.14 -0.19 -7.61
N ASP A 109 -17.47 1.09 -7.46
CA ASP A 109 -17.54 2.04 -8.57
C ASP A 109 -16.17 2.23 -9.25
N GLU A 110 -15.10 2.36 -8.45
CA GLU A 110 -13.74 2.57 -8.97
C GLU A 110 -13.17 1.31 -9.66
N ILE A 111 -13.56 0.11 -9.23
CA ILE A 111 -13.15 -1.16 -9.86
C ILE A 111 -14.00 -1.50 -11.10
N SER A 112 -15.26 -1.05 -11.16
CA SER A 112 -16.18 -1.36 -12.27
C SER A 112 -16.02 -0.45 -13.49
N THR A 113 -15.13 0.55 -13.41
CA THR A 113 -14.82 1.54 -14.45
C THR A 113 -13.54 1.17 -15.20
#